data_AF-A0A4V3JBW4-F1
#
_entry.id   AF-A0A4V3JBW4-F1
#
_cell.length_a   1.000
_cell.length_b   1.000
_cell.length_c   1.000
_cell.angle_alpha   90.00
_cell.angle_beta   90.00
_cell.angle_gamma   90.00
#
_symmetry.space_group_name_H-M   'P 1'
#
loop_
_entity.id
_entity.type
_entity.pdbx_description
1 polymer ?
#
loop_
_entity_poly.entity_id
_entity_poly.type
_entity_poly.pdbx_seq_one_letter_code
_entity_poly.pdbx_strand_id
1 'polypeptide(L)'
;MKKVAYSIGSNQNFIKNAKVYFGQFLKDRGYEEKQVGKDLLLYTTKLRRIEISNRTMPTDYGFSVIIYNLKNEDHLILVHVPWNRQDDSFVFLRESFYEIISNPKVVQTILGTKWFKGLKGYRLNES
;
A
#
# COMPACT_ATOMS: atom_id res chain seq x y z
N MET A 1 -21.57 21.69 -15.53
CA MET A 1 -20.74 20.56 -15.08
C MET A 1 -21.16 20.15 -13.67
N LYS A 2 -21.69 18.94 -13.47
CA LYS A 2 -21.97 18.41 -12.13
C LYS A 2 -20.63 18.09 -11.47
N LYS A 3 -20.32 18.72 -10.33
CA LYS A 3 -19.24 18.27 -9.44
C LYS A 3 -19.62 16.87 -8.96
N VAL A 4 -18.93 15.85 -9.46
CA VAL A 4 -19.01 14.49 -8.89
C VAL A 4 -18.40 14.62 -7.49
N ALA A 5 -19.26 14.61 -6.47
CA ALA A 5 -18.82 14.48 -5.10
C ALA A 5 -18.34 13.03 -4.94
N TYR A 6 -17.04 12.80 -5.14
CA TYR A 6 -16.41 11.53 -4.81
C TYR A 6 -16.62 11.30 -3.31
N SER A 7 -17.43 10.30 -2.96
CA SER A 7 -17.85 10.02 -1.60
C SER A 7 -16.76 9.24 -0.88
N ILE A 8 -15.70 9.93 -0.47
CA ILE A 8 -14.57 9.43 0.34
C ILE A 8 -14.95 8.12 1.08
N GLY A 9 -14.52 6.97 0.53
CA GLY A 9 -14.67 5.70 1.21
C GLY A 9 -14.22 5.84 2.66
N SER A 10 -15.07 5.43 3.61
CA SER A 10 -14.79 5.67 5.04
C SER A 10 -13.42 5.10 5.39
N ASN A 11 -12.60 5.87 6.10
CA ASN A 11 -11.27 5.41 6.53
C ASN A 11 -11.33 4.10 7.34
N GLN A 12 -12.45 3.81 8.00
CA GLN A 12 -12.70 2.52 8.65
C GLN A 12 -12.83 1.36 7.64
N ASN A 13 -13.52 1.59 6.52
CA ASN A 13 -13.62 0.59 5.44
C ASN A 13 -12.26 0.35 4.79
N PHE A 14 -11.45 1.39 4.62
CA PHE A 14 -10.07 1.24 4.13
C PHE A 14 -9.26 0.30 5.03
N ILE A 15 -9.18 0.58 6.33
CA ILE A 15 -8.41 -0.22 7.28
C ILE A 15 -8.85 -1.68 7.26
N LYS A 16 -10.17 -1.92 7.26
CA LYS A 16 -10.73 -3.27 7.18
C LYS A 16 -10.28 -4.00 5.91
N ASN A 17 -10.43 -3.37 4.74
CA ASN A 17 -10.05 -3.98 3.46
C ASN A 17 -8.53 -4.18 3.34
N ALA A 18 -7.73 -3.21 3.77
CA ALA A 18 -6.27 -3.32 3.79
C ALA A 18 -5.79 -4.50 4.64
N LYS A 19 -6.41 -4.74 5.81
CA LYS A 19 -6.11 -5.91 6.63
C LYS A 19 -6.52 -7.23 5.99
N VAL A 20 -7.65 -7.25 5.25
CA VAL A 20 -8.10 -8.46 4.52
C VAL A 20 -7.09 -8.85 3.43
N TYR A 21 -6.68 -7.90 2.60
CA TYR A 21 -5.79 -8.21 1.48
C TYR A 21 -4.32 -8.33 1.91
N PHE A 22 -3.78 -7.32 2.60
CA PHE A 22 -2.36 -7.31 2.96
C PHE A 22 -2.07 -7.94 4.32
N GLY A 23 -2.99 -7.80 5.27
CA GLY A 23 -2.73 -8.10 6.68
C GLY A 23 -2.36 -9.56 6.93
N GLN A 24 -3.14 -10.51 6.43
CA GLN A 24 -2.83 -11.93 6.61
C GLN A 24 -1.51 -12.30 5.92
N PHE A 25 -1.32 -11.88 4.67
CA PHE A 25 -0.11 -12.13 3.89
C PHE A 25 1.16 -11.65 4.62
N LEU A 26 1.12 -10.47 5.25
CA LEU A 26 2.25 -9.91 5.98
C LEU A 26 2.45 -10.58 7.34
N LYS A 27 1.37 -10.87 8.07
CA LYS A 27 1.43 -11.57 9.37
C LYS A 27 2.02 -12.97 9.23
N ASP A 28 1.64 -13.71 8.20
CA ASP A 28 2.20 -15.04 7.89
C ASP A 28 3.73 -15.00 7.63
N ARG A 29 4.27 -13.80 7.36
CA ARG A 29 5.69 -13.55 7.11
C ARG A 29 6.40 -12.89 8.29
N GLY A 30 5.75 -12.88 9.46
CA GLY A 30 6.33 -12.39 10.70
C GLY A 30 6.33 -10.87 10.86
N TYR A 31 5.52 -10.15 10.08
CA TYR A 31 5.33 -8.72 10.29
C TYR A 31 4.38 -8.43 11.45
N GLU A 32 4.78 -7.51 12.31
CA GLU A 32 3.94 -6.96 13.37
C GLU A 32 3.10 -5.79 12.84
N GLU A 33 1.79 -5.86 13.02
CA GLU A 33 0.85 -4.82 12.59
C GLU A 33 0.73 -3.71 13.64
N LYS A 34 0.78 -2.46 13.19
CA LYS A 34 0.43 -1.27 13.99
C LYS A 34 -0.40 -0.32 13.15
N GLN A 35 -1.59 0.00 13.63
CA GLN A 35 -2.42 1.04 13.04
C GLN A 35 -2.04 2.42 13.61
N VAL A 36 -1.87 3.41 12.74
CA VAL A 36 -1.61 4.80 13.12
C VAL A 36 -2.73 5.65 12.57
N GLY A 37 -3.55 6.22 13.46
CA GLY A 37 -4.71 7.00 13.05
C GLY A 37 -5.75 6.16 12.30
N LYS A 38 -6.41 6.78 11.32
CA LYS A 38 -7.51 6.15 10.55
C LYS A 38 -7.08 5.77 9.13
N ASP A 39 -5.93 6.25 8.67
CA ASP A 39 -5.50 6.23 7.28
C ASP A 39 -4.17 5.51 7.05
N LEU A 40 -3.53 4.97 8.09
CA LEU A 40 -2.21 4.35 7.98
C LEU A 40 -2.13 3.02 8.73
N LEU A 41 -1.68 1.98 8.01
CA LEU A 41 -1.24 0.71 8.57
C LEU A 41 0.26 0.56 8.38
N LEU A 42 0.94 0.23 9.46
CA LEU A 42 2.34 -0.12 9.49
C LEU A 42 2.46 -1.63 9.72
N TYR A 43 3.32 -2.27 8.96
CA TYR A 43 3.74 -3.64 9.18
C TYR A 43 5.26 -3.63 9.34
N THR A 44 5.79 -4.12 10.45
CA THR A 44 7.24 -4.03 10.73
C THR A 44 7.84 -5.40 11.06
N THR A 45 9.04 -5.65 10.54
CA THR A 45 9.95 -6.70 11.00
C THR A 45 11.27 -6.05 11.44
N LYS A 46 12.24 -6.86 11.89
CA LYS A 46 13.61 -6.38 12.15
C LYS A 46 14.30 -5.79 10.92
N LEU A 47 13.89 -6.15 9.70
CA LEU A 47 14.58 -5.78 8.46
C LEU A 47 13.79 -4.78 7.60
N ARG A 48 12.46 -4.76 7.73
CA ARG A 48 11.57 -4.07 6.81
C ARG A 48 10.44 -3.37 7.56
N ARG A 49 10.01 -2.23 7.02
CA ARG A 49 8.71 -1.62 7.35
C ARG A 49 7.89 -1.47 6.09
N ILE A 50 6.63 -1.83 6.12
CA ILE A 50 5.67 -1.59 5.04
C ILE A 50 4.63 -0.61 5.55
N GLU A 51 4.39 0.42 4.76
CA GLU A 51 3.38 1.44 5.01
C GLU A 51 2.28 1.30 3.97
N ILE A 52 1.04 1.17 4.43
CA ILE A 52 -0.15 1.15 3.59
C ILE A 52 -1.01 2.32 4.03
N SER A 53 -1.12 3.34 3.17
CA SER A 53 -1.78 4.59 3.52
C SER A 53 -2.90 4.97 2.55
N ASN A 54 -3.93 5.63 3.08
CA ASN A 54 -5.08 6.14 2.33
C ASN A 54 -5.44 7.57 2.76
N ARG A 55 -4.87 8.56 2.08
CA ARG A 55 -5.19 9.98 2.24
C ARG A 55 -6.50 10.31 1.54
N THR A 56 -7.43 10.84 2.31
CA THR A 56 -8.78 11.21 1.83
C THR A 56 -8.93 12.69 1.49
N MET A 57 -7.91 13.51 1.77
CA MET A 57 -7.87 14.92 1.41
C MET A 57 -7.11 15.09 0.10
N PRO A 58 -7.40 16.16 -0.70
CA PRO A 58 -6.68 16.42 -1.94
C PRO A 58 -5.16 16.42 -1.73
N THR A 59 -4.48 15.54 -2.46
CA THR A 59 -3.02 15.35 -2.46
C THR A 59 -2.59 14.70 -3.77
N ASP A 60 -1.30 14.66 -4.06
CA ASP A 60 -0.77 14.04 -5.27
C ASP A 60 -1.09 12.53 -5.32
N TYR A 61 -1.03 11.85 -4.18
CA TYR A 61 -1.30 10.41 -4.06
C TYR A 61 -2.23 10.10 -2.89
N GLY A 62 -3.43 9.64 -3.22
CA GLY A 62 -4.42 9.22 -2.23
C GLY A 62 -4.06 7.89 -1.59
N PHE A 63 -3.61 6.89 -2.36
CA PHE A 63 -3.27 5.58 -1.81
C PHE A 63 -1.83 5.20 -2.15
N SER A 64 -1.13 4.66 -1.15
CA SER A 64 0.26 4.27 -1.30
C SER A 64 0.59 2.98 -0.56
N VAL A 65 1.45 2.16 -1.17
CA VAL A 65 2.14 1.06 -0.49
C VAL A 65 3.64 1.28 -0.66
N ILE A 66 4.34 1.47 0.46
CA ILE A 66 5.77 1.77 0.48
C ILE A 66 6.47 0.73 1.36
N ILE A 67 7.59 0.18 0.89
CA ILE A 67 8.46 -0.68 1.68
C ILE A 67 9.78 0.03 1.97
N TYR A 68 10.19 0.01 3.23
CA TYR A 68 11.42 0.57 3.74
C TYR A 68 12.37 -0.55 4.12
N ASN A 69 13.65 -0.38 3.79
CA ASN A 69 14.74 -1.20 4.27
C ASN A 69 15.37 -0.53 5.49
N LEU A 70 15.14 -1.13 6.66
CA LEU A 70 15.55 -0.53 7.93
C LEU A 70 17.06 -0.59 8.17
N LYS A 71 17.81 -1.37 7.38
CA LYS A 71 19.27 -1.50 7.54
C LYS A 71 20.05 -0.39 6.84
N ASN A 72 19.54 0.14 5.74
CA ASN A 72 20.26 1.09 4.89
C ASN A 72 19.42 2.34 4.55
N GLU A 73 18.30 2.53 5.24
CA GLU A 73 17.41 3.69 5.10
C GLU A 73 16.87 3.93 3.68
N ASP A 74 16.90 2.89 2.83
CA ASP A 74 16.36 2.93 1.47
C ASP A 74 14.86 2.60 1.47
N HIS A 75 14.14 3.01 0.44
CA HIS A 75 12.72 2.69 0.29
C HIS A 75 12.32 2.46 -1.17
N LEU A 76 11.25 1.69 -1.35
CA LEU A 76 10.63 1.44 -2.64
C LEU A 76 9.15 1.76 -2.54
N ILE A 77 8.68 2.53 -3.51
CA ILE A 77 7.26 2.73 -3.73
C ILE A 77 6.77 1.52 -4.53
N LEU A 78 5.98 0.68 -3.88
CA LEU A 78 5.33 -0.44 -4.54
C LEU A 78 4.09 0.03 -5.27
N VAL A 79 3.31 0.94 -4.66
CA VAL A 79 2.06 1.42 -5.24
C VAL A 79 1.90 2.90 -4.98
N HIS A 80 1.44 3.62 -6.00
CA HIS A 80 0.87 4.95 -5.85
C HIS A 80 -0.37 5.08 -6.72
N VAL A 81 -1.44 5.59 -6.12
CA VAL A 81 -2.69 5.92 -6.80
C VAL A 81 -3.01 7.38 -6.54
N PRO A 82 -3.14 8.21 -7.59
CA PRO A 82 -3.56 9.60 -7.45
C PRO A 82 -4.87 9.72 -6.69
N TRP A 83 -5.00 10.76 -5.85
CA TRP A 83 -6.18 10.95 -5.01
C TRP A 83 -7.48 11.00 -5.84
N ASN A 84 -7.44 11.66 -6.99
CA ASN A 84 -8.59 11.79 -7.90
C ASN A 84 -8.95 10.50 -8.66
N ARG A 85 -8.18 9.42 -8.49
CA ARG A 85 -8.40 8.11 -9.11
C ARG A 85 -8.78 7.02 -8.11
N GLN A 86 -8.99 7.38 -6.85
CA GLN A 86 -9.48 6.45 -5.85
C GLN A 86 -10.96 6.16 -6.09
N ASP A 87 -11.31 4.87 -6.12
CA ASP A 87 -12.70 4.41 -6.14
C ASP A 87 -13.17 4.02 -4.74
N ASP A 88 -14.46 4.25 -4.45
CA ASP A 88 -15.05 3.94 -3.14
C ASP A 88 -15.22 2.43 -2.89
N SER A 89 -15.08 1.60 -3.93
CA SER A 89 -15.10 0.14 -3.83
C SER A 89 -13.74 -0.49 -3.51
N PHE A 90 -12.68 0.32 -3.34
CA PHE A 90 -11.32 -0.11 -3.08
C PHE A 90 -10.78 -1.14 -4.10
N VAL A 91 -11.20 -1.06 -5.37
CA VAL A 91 -10.72 -1.96 -6.43
C VAL A 91 -9.20 -1.83 -6.58
N PHE A 92 -8.69 -0.60 -6.52
CA PHE A 92 -7.25 -0.33 -6.52
C PHE A 92 -6.47 -1.10 -5.44
N LEU A 93 -7.06 -1.30 -4.25
CA LEU A 93 -6.40 -1.95 -3.13
C LEU A 93 -6.26 -3.45 -3.40
N ARG A 94 -7.33 -4.08 -3.89
CA ARG A 94 -7.32 -5.50 -4.28
C ARG A 94 -6.34 -5.74 -5.43
N GLU A 95 -6.41 -4.95 -6.49
CA GLU A 95 -5.56 -5.12 -7.67
C GLU A 95 -4.09 -4.92 -7.33
N SER A 96 -3.78 -3.86 -6.56
CA SER A 96 -2.41 -3.62 -6.13
C SER A 96 -1.84 -4.74 -5.25
N PHE A 97 -2.67 -5.38 -4.42
CA PHE A 97 -2.26 -6.57 -3.68
C PHE A 97 -1.88 -7.73 -4.63
N TYR A 98 -2.74 -8.04 -5.61
CA TYR A 98 -2.47 -9.14 -6.55
C TYR A 98 -1.22 -8.90 -7.40
N GLU A 99 -1.00 -7.65 -7.85
CA GLU A 99 0.23 -7.26 -8.56
C GLU A 99 1.49 -7.38 -7.69
N ILE A 100 1.40 -7.00 -6.41
CA ILE A 100 2.52 -7.14 -5.46
C ILE A 100 2.91 -8.61 -5.28
N ILE A 101 1.94 -9.49 -5.10
CA ILE A 101 2.22 -10.91 -4.84
C ILE A 101 2.57 -11.70 -6.10
N SER A 102 2.14 -11.24 -7.28
CA SER A 102 2.49 -11.86 -8.56
C SER A 102 3.93 -11.57 -8.97
N ASN A 103 4.54 -10.49 -8.45
CA ASN A 103 5.92 -10.11 -8.73
C ASN A 103 6.92 -10.76 -7.75
N PRO A 104 7.70 -11.78 -8.18
CA PRO A 104 8.57 -12.52 -7.26
C PRO A 104 9.68 -11.66 -6.65
N LYS A 105 10.12 -10.59 -7.35
CA LYS A 105 11.14 -9.68 -6.83
C LYS A 105 10.59 -8.81 -5.70
N VAL A 106 9.34 -8.36 -5.83
CA VAL A 106 8.66 -7.63 -4.76
C VAL A 106 8.45 -8.54 -3.56
N VAL A 107 7.97 -9.77 -3.77
CA VAL A 107 7.78 -10.75 -2.69
C VAL A 107 9.10 -11.05 -1.96
N GLN A 108 10.21 -11.26 -2.67
CA GLN A 108 11.53 -11.43 -2.07
C GLN A 108 11.98 -10.20 -1.26
N THR A 109 11.63 -9.01 -1.73
CA THR A 109 11.91 -7.75 -1.02
C THR A 109 11.15 -7.67 0.30
N ILE A 110 9.87 -8.05 0.29
CA ILE A 110 9.00 -8.14 1.47
C ILE A 110 9.52 -9.20 2.44
N LEU A 111 9.90 -10.38 1.96
CA LEU A 111 10.47 -11.43 2.80
C LEU A 111 11.83 -11.07 3.41
N GLY A 112 12.44 -9.95 3.00
CA GLY A 112 13.77 -9.55 3.46
C GLY A 112 14.90 -10.38 2.89
N THR A 113 14.64 -11.29 1.95
CA THR A 113 15.66 -12.17 1.36
C THR A 113 16.60 -11.43 0.42
N LYS A 114 16.08 -10.49 -0.38
CA LYS A 114 16.88 -9.67 -1.29
C LYS A 114 16.25 -8.29 -1.49
N TRP A 115 17.08 -7.25 -1.51
CA TRP A 115 16.65 -5.88 -1.84
C TRP A 115 16.91 -5.60 -3.32
N PHE A 116 15.85 -5.34 -4.08
CA PHE A 116 15.95 -5.00 -5.49
C PHE A 116 15.71 -3.50 -5.69
N LYS A 117 16.74 -2.76 -6.09
CA LYS A 117 16.60 -1.34 -6.40
C LYS A 117 15.74 -1.13 -7.64
N GLY A 118 14.97 -0.05 -7.66
CA GLY A 118 14.19 0.39 -8.83
C GLY A 118 12.98 -0.48 -9.16
N LEU A 119 12.48 -1.31 -8.24
CA LEU A 119 11.20 -1.99 -8.43
C LEU A 119 10.08 -0.96 -8.52
N LYS A 120 9.20 -1.15 -9.52
CA LYS A 120 7.91 -0.49 -9.64
C LYS A 120 6.86 -1.58 -9.47
N GLY A 121 6.02 -1.50 -8.44
CA GLY A 121 4.98 -2.52 -8.20
C GLY A 121 3.77 -2.27 -9.09
N TYR A 122 3.12 -1.12 -8.94
CA TYR A 122 1.89 -0.74 -9.65
C TYR A 122 1.77 0.78 -9.75
N ARG A 123 1.58 1.29 -10.98
CA ARG A 123 1.10 2.65 -11.23
C ARG A 123 -0.15 2.50 -12.09
N LEU A 124 -1.29 2.99 -11.63
CA LEU A 124 -2.44 3.21 -12.51
C LEU A 124 -1.97 4.15 -13.61
N ASN A 125 -1.84 3.62 -14.83
CA ASN A 125 -1.34 4.34 -16.01
C ASN A 125 -1.92 5.76 -16.03
N GLU A 126 -1.05 6.77 -16.05
CA GLU A 126 -1.40 8.17 -16.32
C GLU A 126 -1.86 8.32 -17.78
N SER A 127 -2.91 7.61 -18.17
CA SER A 127 -3.67 7.85 -19.40
C SER A 127 -4.61 9.02 -19.19
#